data_AF-A0A382K8E9-F1
#
_entry.id   AF-A0A382K8E9-F1
#
_cell.length_a   1.000
_cell.length_b   1.000
_cell.length_c   1.000
_cell.angle_alpha   90.00
_cell.angle_beta   90.00
_cell.angle_gamma   90.00
#
_symmetry.space_group_name_H-M   'P 1'
#
loop_
_entity.id
_entity.type
_entity.pdbx_description
1 polymer ?
#
loop_
_entity_poly.entity_id
_entity_poly.type
_entity_poly.pdbx_seq_one_letter_code
_entity_poly.pdbx_strand_id
1 'polypeptide(L)'
;MSDPHCKIDDLFDNRGGFTLLTGTINGLFGKLLAKGFETEIHELFIKFRDHFKDNFYIEIQRHNDENEKEFENFLLKKSKELEIPLIASHEVFYLNQEMYEAHDALLCIGEKTYVTEKNRLKYSNQHYLKSSEEMKIIFQDLPEALENNYNFPYRCSYKPNLSIP
;
A
#
# COMPACT_ATOMS: atom_id res chain seq x y z
N MET A 1 -14.56 3.35 22.53
CA MET A 1 -14.76 3.91 21.18
C MET A 1 -14.11 2.93 20.22
N SER A 2 -14.77 2.57 19.12
CA SER A 2 -14.10 1.82 18.05
C SER A 2 -12.97 2.68 17.48
N ASP A 3 -11.91 2.04 16.99
CA ASP A 3 -10.85 2.75 16.30
C ASP A 3 -11.40 3.58 15.13
N PRO A 4 -10.81 4.75 14.82
CA PRO A 4 -11.20 5.53 13.65
C PRO A 4 -11.12 4.68 12.39
N HIS A 5 -12.23 4.61 11.64
CA HIS A 5 -12.31 3.85 10.39
C HIS A 5 -13.25 4.54 9.41
N CYS A 6 -13.04 4.25 8.12
CA CYS A 6 -13.90 4.62 7.02
C CYS A 6 -14.65 3.37 6.55
N LYS A 7 -15.96 3.45 6.31
CA LYS A 7 -16.70 2.35 5.69
C LYS A 7 -16.42 2.34 4.19
N ILE A 8 -16.49 1.16 3.58
CA ILE A 8 -16.37 1.03 2.13
C ILE A 8 -17.45 1.87 1.42
N ASP A 9 -18.67 1.90 1.97
CA ASP A 9 -19.77 2.70 1.41
C ASP A 9 -19.46 4.21 1.42
N ASP A 10 -18.73 4.71 2.43
CA ASP A 10 -18.32 6.11 2.50
C ASP A 10 -17.39 6.49 1.31
N LEU A 11 -16.63 5.51 0.78
CA LEU A 11 -15.81 5.71 -0.41
C LEU A 11 -16.69 5.82 -1.67
N PHE A 12 -17.72 4.99 -1.79
CA PHE A 12 -18.61 4.99 -2.96
C PHE A 12 -19.62 6.14 -2.98
N ASP A 13 -20.00 6.65 -1.80
CA ASP A 13 -20.88 7.81 -1.68
C ASP A 13 -20.17 9.12 -2.06
N ASN A 14 -18.83 9.13 -2.02
CA ASN A 14 -18.03 10.31 -2.28
C ASN A 14 -17.56 10.36 -3.74
N ARG A 15 -18.00 11.39 -4.48
CA ARG A 15 -17.96 11.42 -5.96
C ARG A 15 -16.60 11.78 -6.59
N GLY A 16 -15.50 11.50 -5.90
CA GLY A 16 -14.14 11.61 -6.44
C GLY A 16 -13.28 12.72 -5.83
N GLY A 17 -12.19 13.06 -6.53
CA GLY A 17 -11.12 13.91 -6.00
C GLY A 17 -10.03 13.15 -5.24
N PHE A 18 -10.12 11.81 -5.20
CA PHE A 18 -9.12 10.93 -4.60
C PHE A 18 -8.77 9.79 -5.56
N THR A 19 -7.54 9.31 -5.46
CA THR A 19 -7.07 8.07 -6.08
C THR A 19 -7.01 7.01 -4.99
N LEU A 20 -7.45 5.80 -5.32
CA LEU A 20 -7.34 4.63 -4.46
C LEU A 20 -6.20 3.74 -4.92
N LEU A 21 -5.38 3.37 -3.95
CA LEU A 21 -4.37 2.33 -4.06
C LEU A 21 -4.89 1.10 -3.29
N THR A 22 -4.61 -0.11 -3.78
CA THR A 22 -5.08 -1.34 -3.09
C THR A 22 -4.52 -1.50 -1.68
N GLY A 23 -3.45 -0.80 -1.32
CA GLY A 23 -2.81 -0.91 -0.02
C GLY A 23 -1.89 -2.12 0.06
N THR A 24 -1.32 -2.29 1.24
CA THR A 24 -0.32 -3.31 1.56
C THR A 24 -0.95 -4.64 1.95
N ILE A 25 -0.13 -5.67 2.19
CA ILE A 25 -0.58 -6.97 2.74
C ILE A 25 -1.29 -6.84 4.10
N ASN A 26 -1.03 -5.75 4.83
CA ASN A 26 -1.69 -5.44 6.09
C ASN A 26 -3.00 -4.64 5.92
N GLY A 27 -3.31 -4.23 4.70
CA GLY A 27 -4.53 -3.52 4.31
C GLY A 27 -5.75 -4.43 4.13
N LEU A 28 -6.82 -3.86 3.58
CA LEU A 28 -8.10 -4.55 3.38
C LEU A 28 -7.93 -5.84 2.56
N PHE A 29 -7.33 -5.75 1.37
CA PHE A 29 -7.23 -6.88 0.46
C PHE A 29 -6.28 -7.96 0.96
N GLY A 30 -5.15 -7.59 1.56
CA GLY A 30 -4.25 -8.55 2.17
C GLY A 30 -4.88 -9.32 3.34
N LYS A 31 -5.64 -8.61 4.20
CA LYS A 31 -6.42 -9.24 5.29
C LYS A 31 -7.55 -10.15 4.79
N LEU A 32 -8.19 -9.81 3.68
CA LEU A 32 -9.20 -10.68 3.05
C LEU A 32 -8.55 -11.92 2.42
N LEU A 33 -7.38 -11.75 1.79
CA LEU A 33 -6.67 -12.84 1.13
C LEU A 33 -6.19 -13.86 2.17
N ALA A 34 -5.63 -13.39 3.29
CA ALA A 34 -5.23 -14.24 4.41
C ALA A 34 -6.40 -15.04 5.02
N LYS A 35 -7.64 -14.60 4.82
CA LYS A 35 -8.86 -15.31 5.24
C LYS A 35 -9.47 -16.20 4.16
N GLY A 36 -8.91 -16.22 2.95
CA GLY A 36 -9.41 -17.01 1.81
C GLY A 36 -10.61 -16.41 1.09
N PHE A 37 -10.92 -15.13 1.28
CA PHE A 37 -12.08 -14.45 0.68
C PHE A 37 -11.79 -13.93 -0.75
N GLU A 38 -11.31 -14.82 -1.63
CA GLU A 38 -10.93 -14.44 -3.00
C GLU A 38 -12.10 -13.95 -3.85
N THR A 39 -13.29 -14.52 -3.67
CA THR A 39 -14.51 -14.13 -4.39
C THR A 39 -14.90 -12.69 -4.05
N GLU A 40 -14.90 -12.35 -2.76
CA GLU A 40 -15.22 -11.03 -2.25
C GLU A 40 -14.19 -10.00 -2.70
N ILE A 41 -12.89 -10.37 -2.72
CA ILE A 41 -11.84 -9.51 -3.26
C ILE A 41 -12.11 -9.22 -4.74
N HIS A 42 -12.44 -10.25 -5.53
CA HIS A 42 -12.69 -10.07 -6.95
C HIS A 42 -13.89 -9.16 -7.22
N GLU A 43 -15.00 -9.35 -6.50
CA GLU A 43 -16.17 -8.47 -6.58
C GLU A 43 -15.84 -7.04 -6.19
N LEU A 44 -15.04 -6.84 -5.13
CA LEU A 44 -14.59 -5.52 -4.71
C LEU A 44 -13.71 -4.86 -5.78
N PHE A 45 -12.74 -5.56 -6.35
CA PHE A 45 -11.90 -5.01 -7.42
C PHE A 45 -12.73 -4.53 -8.61
N ILE A 46 -13.75 -5.29 -9.03
CA ILE A 46 -14.67 -4.88 -10.10
C ILE A 46 -15.43 -3.62 -9.68
N LYS A 47 -16.01 -3.59 -8.47
CA LYS A 47 -16.74 -2.42 -7.96
C LYS A 47 -15.86 -1.18 -7.89
N PHE A 48 -14.65 -1.30 -7.34
CA PHE A 48 -13.68 -0.20 -7.25
C PHE A 48 -13.24 0.27 -8.65
N ARG A 49 -12.89 -0.64 -9.55
CA ARG A 49 -12.53 -0.31 -10.94
C ARG A 49 -13.65 0.43 -11.65
N ASP A 50 -14.88 -0.08 -11.59
CA ASP A 50 -16.00 0.49 -12.33
C ASP A 50 -16.41 1.87 -11.78
N HIS A 51 -16.26 2.06 -10.46
CA HIS A 51 -16.58 3.33 -9.79
C HIS A 51 -15.48 4.39 -9.94
N PHE A 52 -14.22 4.04 -9.69
CA PHE A 52 -13.09 4.97 -9.66
C PHE A 52 -12.33 5.07 -10.99
N LYS A 53 -12.55 4.11 -11.89
CA LYS A 53 -11.97 4.06 -13.24
C LYS A 53 -10.46 4.25 -13.20
N ASP A 54 -9.97 5.27 -13.87
CA ASP A 54 -8.55 5.60 -13.99
C ASP A 54 -7.92 6.03 -12.66
N ASN A 55 -8.70 6.22 -11.59
CA ASN A 55 -8.23 6.61 -10.25
C ASN A 55 -8.15 5.40 -9.29
N PHE A 56 -8.12 4.17 -9.81
CA PHE A 56 -7.87 2.97 -9.03
C PHE A 56 -6.64 2.24 -9.56
N TYR A 57 -5.67 2.02 -8.67
CA TYR A 57 -4.42 1.35 -8.98
C TYR A 57 -4.20 0.17 -8.06
N ILE A 58 -3.62 -0.88 -8.62
CA ILE A 58 -3.06 -1.98 -7.86
C ILE A 58 -1.65 -1.58 -7.42
N GLU A 59 -1.47 -1.47 -6.11
CA GLU A 59 -0.24 -1.07 -5.47
C GLU A 59 0.65 -2.27 -5.21
N ILE A 60 1.89 -2.21 -5.72
CA ILE A 60 2.91 -3.24 -5.50
C ILE A 60 4.01 -2.68 -4.61
N GLN A 61 4.35 -3.44 -3.57
CA GLN A 61 5.40 -3.16 -2.60
C GLN A 61 6.34 -4.37 -2.48
N ARG A 62 7.61 -4.12 -2.17
CA ARG A 62 8.68 -5.14 -2.13
C ARG A 62 9.69 -4.83 -1.02
N HIS A 63 9.30 -5.08 0.22
CA HIS A 63 10.13 -4.96 1.44
C HIS A 63 10.77 -6.30 1.85
N ASN A 64 10.29 -7.42 1.30
CA ASN A 64 10.57 -8.79 1.75
C ASN A 64 9.95 -9.10 3.10
N ASP A 65 8.77 -8.55 3.36
CA ASP A 65 7.96 -8.92 4.51
C ASP A 65 7.26 -10.27 4.29
N GLU A 66 6.81 -10.86 5.39
CA GLU A 66 6.08 -12.13 5.35
C GLU A 66 4.81 -12.01 4.48
N ASN A 67 4.59 -12.99 3.60
CA ASN A 67 3.46 -13.08 2.67
C ASN A 67 3.38 -11.98 1.60
N GLU A 68 4.29 -11.00 1.59
CA GLU A 68 4.27 -9.91 0.60
C GLU A 68 4.42 -10.43 -0.84
N LYS A 69 5.29 -11.43 -1.05
CA LYS A 69 5.50 -12.00 -2.39
C LYS A 69 4.30 -12.78 -2.92
N GLU A 70 3.60 -13.49 -2.05
CA GLU A 70 2.37 -14.21 -2.41
C GLU A 70 1.25 -13.22 -2.76
N PHE A 71 1.11 -12.16 -1.95
CA PHE A 71 0.16 -11.09 -2.20
C PHE A 71 0.45 -10.35 -3.51
N GLU A 72 1.71 -10.04 -3.80
CA GLU A 72 2.13 -9.47 -5.08
C GLU A 72 1.69 -10.36 -6.26
N ASN A 73 1.95 -11.67 -6.21
CA ASN A 73 1.57 -12.58 -7.29
C ASN A 73 0.04 -12.58 -7.53
N PHE A 74 -0.74 -12.54 -6.45
CA PHE A 74 -2.20 -12.41 -6.52
C PHE A 74 -2.61 -11.09 -7.18
N LEU A 75 -2.01 -9.97 -6.77
CA LEU A 75 -2.30 -8.63 -7.30
C LEU A 75 -1.94 -8.52 -8.78
N LEU A 76 -0.79 -9.04 -9.21
CA LEU A 76 -0.38 -9.04 -10.63
C LEU A 76 -1.35 -9.84 -11.50
N LYS A 77 -1.85 -10.99 -11.00
CA LYS A 77 -2.90 -11.75 -11.67
C LYS A 77 -4.19 -10.92 -11.81
N LYS A 78 -4.62 -10.22 -10.75
CA LYS A 78 -5.81 -9.36 -10.78
C LYS A 78 -5.65 -8.16 -11.69
N SER A 79 -4.47 -7.54 -11.74
CA SER A 79 -4.17 -6.46 -12.68
C SER A 79 -4.36 -6.92 -14.12
N LYS A 80 -3.81 -8.08 -14.48
CA LYS A 80 -3.95 -8.65 -15.82
C LYS A 80 -5.39 -9.07 -16.15
N GLU A 81 -6.11 -9.67 -15.20
CA GLU A 81 -7.50 -10.14 -15.39
C GLU A 81 -8.49 -8.99 -15.58
N LEU A 82 -8.30 -7.89 -14.85
CA LEU A 82 -9.27 -6.78 -14.78
C LEU A 82 -8.81 -5.52 -15.50
N GLU A 83 -7.61 -5.56 -16.09
CA GLU A 83 -6.94 -4.45 -16.78
C GLU A 83 -6.79 -3.20 -15.88
N ILE A 84 -6.46 -3.41 -14.61
CA ILE A 84 -6.25 -2.33 -13.64
C ILE A 84 -4.75 -1.96 -13.62
N PRO A 85 -4.39 -0.67 -13.73
CA PRO A 85 -3.00 -0.25 -13.79
C PRO A 85 -2.25 -0.53 -12.47
N LEU A 86 -0.97 -0.87 -12.60
CA LEU A 86 -0.06 -1.06 -11.48
C LEU A 86 0.57 0.27 -11.05
N ILE A 87 0.87 0.44 -9.77
CA ILE A 87 1.69 1.53 -9.25
C ILE A 87 2.68 0.95 -8.24
N ALA A 88 3.93 1.42 -8.29
CA ALA A 88 4.94 0.98 -7.34
C ALA A 88 4.95 1.93 -6.15
N SER A 89 4.90 1.42 -4.93
CA SER A 89 5.11 2.26 -3.76
C SER A 89 6.10 1.60 -2.81
N HIS A 90 6.45 2.33 -1.76
CA HIS A 90 7.37 1.88 -0.75
C HIS A 90 6.91 2.48 0.57
N GLU A 91 6.35 1.68 1.45
CA GLU A 91 5.78 2.15 2.71
C GLU A 91 6.94 2.56 3.63
N VAL A 92 7.26 3.86 3.63
CA VAL A 92 8.41 4.38 4.37
C VAL A 92 8.01 4.67 5.82
N PHE A 93 8.73 4.06 6.76
CA PHE A 93 8.59 4.34 8.19
C PHE A 93 9.72 5.20 8.76
N TYR A 94 10.89 5.20 8.11
CA TYR A 94 12.08 5.90 8.56
C TYR A 94 12.94 6.38 7.39
N LEU A 95 13.84 7.34 7.63
CA LEU A 95 14.60 7.95 6.55
C LEU A 95 15.74 7.05 6.05
N ASN A 96 16.55 6.50 6.97
CA ASN A 96 17.74 5.73 6.63
C ASN A 96 17.62 4.30 7.17
N GLN A 97 18.24 3.34 6.49
CA GLN A 97 18.15 1.92 6.82
C GLN A 97 18.61 1.59 8.25
N GLU A 98 19.59 2.34 8.78
CA GLU A 98 20.14 2.17 10.12
C GLU A 98 19.13 2.51 11.23
N MET A 99 18.04 3.22 10.90
CA MET A 99 16.97 3.56 11.86
C MET A 99 16.04 2.37 12.14
N TYR A 100 16.24 1.23 11.49
CA TYR A 100 15.42 0.04 11.66
C TYR A 100 15.26 -0.39 13.12
N GLU A 101 16.36 -0.49 13.88
CA GLU A 101 16.29 -0.94 15.28
C GLU A 101 15.50 0.03 16.17
N ALA A 102 15.60 1.33 15.89
CA ALA A 102 14.84 2.35 16.61
C ALA A 102 13.33 2.25 16.29
N HIS A 103 12.98 2.01 15.03
CA HIS A 103 11.60 1.77 14.63
C HIS A 103 11.04 0.46 15.24
N ASP A 104 11.82 -0.61 15.24
CA ASP A 104 11.43 -1.89 15.84
C ASP A 104 11.16 -1.77 17.35
N ALA A 105 12.00 -1.01 18.06
CA ALA A 105 11.77 -0.69 19.47
C ALA A 105 10.50 0.16 19.67
N LEU A 106 10.23 1.14 18.79
CA LEU A 106 9.02 1.96 18.85
C LEU A 106 7.74 1.13 18.68
N LEU A 107 7.74 0.17 17.76
CA LEU A 107 6.63 -0.78 17.59
C LEU A 107 6.39 -1.59 18.86
N CYS A 108 7.45 -2.10 19.49
CA CYS A 108 7.34 -2.85 20.74
C CYS A 108 6.71 -2.00 21.86
N ILE A 109 7.09 -0.72 21.95
CA ILE A 109 6.49 0.21 22.93
C ILE A 109 4.99 0.40 22.67
N GLY A 110 4.60 0.59 21.40
CA GLY A 110 3.19 0.75 21.00
C GLY A 110 2.34 -0.48 21.33
N GLU A 111 2.86 -1.66 21.04
CA GLU A 111 2.18 -2.95 21.26
C GLU A 111 2.34 -3.48 22.69
N LYS A 112 3.09 -2.79 23.56
CA LYS A 112 3.43 -3.24 24.92
C LYS A 112 4.08 -4.64 24.94
N THR A 113 4.95 -4.88 23.97
CA THR A 113 5.75 -6.11 23.81
C THR A 113 7.25 -5.80 23.98
N TYR A 114 8.10 -6.84 23.91
CA TYR A 114 9.56 -6.67 23.99
C TYR A 114 10.24 -7.14 22.71
N VAL A 115 11.38 -6.53 22.35
CA VAL A 115 12.17 -6.91 21.17
C VAL A 115 12.61 -8.38 21.16
N THR A 116 12.73 -9.00 22.34
CA THR A 116 13.10 -10.40 22.54
C THR A 116 11.94 -11.39 22.35
N GLU A 117 10.70 -10.92 22.30
CA GLU A 117 9.54 -11.79 22.06
C GLU A 117 9.50 -12.25 20.60
N LYS A 118 9.16 -13.53 20.39
CA LYS A 118 9.12 -14.15 19.05
C LYS A 118 7.84 -13.82 18.29
N ASN A 119 6.70 -13.78 18.99
CA ASN A 119 5.38 -13.59 18.39
C ASN A 119 4.94 -12.14 18.57
N ARG A 120 5.65 -11.22 17.91
CA ARG A 120 5.37 -9.79 17.92
C ARG A 120 5.28 -9.26 16.50
N LEU A 121 4.65 -8.11 16.33
CA LEU A 121 4.71 -7.38 15.06
C LEU A 121 6.16 -6.99 14.78
N LYS A 122 6.63 -7.31 13.58
CA LYS A 122 7.97 -6.98 13.10
C LYS A 122 7.94 -6.87 11.58
N TYR A 123 8.62 -5.84 11.07
CA TYR A 123 8.83 -5.65 9.64
C TYR A 123 10.28 -5.96 9.27
N SER A 124 10.54 -6.12 7.98
CA SER A 124 11.88 -6.09 7.42
C SER A 124 12.57 -4.74 7.66
N ASN A 125 13.89 -4.69 7.44
CA ASN A 125 14.66 -3.46 7.52
C ASN A 125 14.62 -2.63 6.22
N GLN A 126 13.64 -2.89 5.34
CA GLN A 126 13.56 -2.27 4.02
C GLN A 126 12.65 -1.04 3.97
N HIS A 127 11.93 -0.69 5.04
CA HIS A 127 11.00 0.46 5.08
C HIS A 127 11.68 1.84 5.24
N TYR A 128 12.89 2.00 4.68
CA TYR A 128 13.58 3.29 4.64
C TYR A 128 13.24 4.05 3.36
N LEU A 129 13.53 5.35 3.33
CA LEU A 129 13.34 6.16 2.13
C LEU A 129 14.40 5.79 1.07
N LYS A 130 14.03 4.90 0.15
CA LYS A 130 14.88 4.50 -0.99
C LYS A 130 15.06 5.62 -2.00
N SER A 131 16.25 5.64 -2.61
CA SER A 131 16.56 6.46 -3.77
C SER A 131 15.80 5.98 -5.02
N SER A 132 15.75 6.85 -6.04
CA SER A 132 15.14 6.51 -7.33
C SER A 132 15.86 5.35 -8.02
N GLU A 133 17.19 5.27 -7.89
CA GLU A 133 18.02 4.21 -8.45
C GLU A 133 17.70 2.85 -7.82
N GLU A 134 17.55 2.80 -6.50
CA GLU A 134 17.15 1.59 -5.79
C GLU A 134 15.77 1.12 -6.23
N MET A 135 14.79 2.02 -6.32
CA MET A 135 13.44 1.68 -6.80
C MET A 135 13.46 1.16 -8.23
N LYS A 136 14.27 1.73 -9.13
CA LYS A 136 14.46 1.23 -10.50
C LYS A 136 15.00 -0.20 -10.53
N ILE A 137 15.98 -0.52 -9.68
CA ILE A 137 16.53 -1.88 -9.59
C ILE A 137 15.49 -2.85 -9.06
N ILE A 138 14.75 -2.46 -8.00
CA ILE A 138 13.73 -3.31 -7.37
C ILE A 138 12.59 -3.63 -8.34
N PHE A 139 12.17 -2.68 -9.17
CA PHE A 139 11.04 -2.82 -10.10
C PHE A 139 11.47 -2.96 -11.57
N GLN A 140 12.71 -3.42 -11.83
CA GLN A 140 13.22 -3.55 -13.20
C GLN A 140 12.39 -4.48 -14.09
N ASP A 141 11.68 -5.44 -13.49
CA ASP A 141 10.78 -6.39 -14.15
C ASP A 141 9.34 -5.85 -14.32
N LEU A 142 9.01 -4.73 -13.68
CA LEU A 142 7.69 -4.05 -13.76
C LEU A 142 7.87 -2.56 -14.06
N PRO A 143 8.43 -2.19 -15.22
CA PRO A 143 8.68 -0.79 -15.57
C PRO A 143 7.39 0.04 -15.64
N GLU A 144 6.24 -0.55 -16.01
CA GLU A 144 4.97 0.18 -16.07
C GLU A 144 4.52 0.75 -14.72
N ALA A 145 4.87 0.08 -13.61
CA ALA A 145 4.53 0.55 -12.27
C ALA A 145 5.30 1.83 -11.91
N LEU A 146 6.57 1.92 -12.32
CA LEU A 146 7.39 3.13 -12.15
C LEU A 146 7.02 4.25 -13.14
N GLU A 147 6.59 3.91 -14.35
CA GLU A 147 6.05 4.88 -15.30
C GLU A 147 4.78 5.54 -14.73
N ASN A 148 3.89 4.75 -14.13
CA ASN A 148 2.73 5.29 -13.42
C ASN A 148 3.13 6.18 -12.26
N ASN A 149 4.17 5.86 -11.48
CA ASN A 149 4.70 6.76 -10.44
C ASN A 149 5.14 8.10 -11.00
N TYR A 150 5.87 8.10 -12.11
CA TYR A 150 6.35 9.33 -12.75
C TYR A 150 5.18 10.22 -13.20
N ASN A 151 4.14 9.61 -13.76
CA ASN A 151 2.95 10.30 -14.23
C ASN A 151 1.99 10.71 -13.10
N PHE A 152 2.04 10.04 -11.95
CA PHE A 152 1.07 10.19 -10.87
C PHE A 152 0.98 11.63 -10.30
N PRO A 153 2.10 12.34 -10.00
CA PRO A 153 2.04 13.72 -9.49
C PRO A 153 1.30 14.69 -10.41
N TYR A 154 1.34 14.48 -11.73
CA TYR A 154 0.65 15.34 -12.69
C TYR A 154 -0.88 15.21 -12.63
N ARG A 155 -1.39 14.19 -11.94
CA ARG A 155 -2.82 13.98 -11.68
C ARG A 155 -3.30 14.68 -10.40
N CYS A 156 -2.38 15.16 -9.57
CA CYS A 156 -2.67 15.79 -8.29
C CYS A 156 -2.48 17.30 -8.36
N SER A 157 -3.58 18.06 -8.42
CA SER A 157 -3.57 19.52 -8.36
C SER A 157 -4.38 19.99 -7.16
N TYR A 158 -3.71 20.21 -6.03
CA TYR A 158 -4.31 20.77 -4.83
C TYR A 158 -3.45 21.88 -4.25
N LYS A 159 -4.09 23.00 -3.89
CA LYS A 159 -3.44 24.12 -3.20
C LYS A 159 -4.06 24.22 -1.79
N PRO A 160 -3.30 23.90 -0.73
CA PRO A 160 -3.75 24.12 0.63
C PRO A 160 -4.06 25.60 0.87
N ASN A 161 -5.13 25.87 1.63
CA ASN A 161 -5.36 27.20 2.16
C ASN A 161 -4.37 27.45 3.30
N LEU A 162 -3.85 28.67 3.39
CA LEU A 162 -3.05 29.08 4.54
C LEU A 162 -3.92 29.04 5.81
N SER A 163 -3.38 28.51 6.89
CA SER A 163 -4.00 28.64 8.21
C SER A 163 -4.13 30.12 8.58
N ILE A 164 -5.26 30.47 9.19
CA ILE A 164 -5.45 31.78 9.82
C ILE A 164 -4.44 31.87 11.00
N PRO A 165 -3.79 33.03 11.23
CA PRO A 165 -2.86 33.23 12.34
C PRO A 165 -3.46 32.88 13.71
#